data_AF-A0A932IZ57-F1
#
_entry.id   AF-A0A932IZ57-F1
#
_cell.length_a   1.000
_cell.length_b   1.000
_cell.length_c   1.000
_cell.angle_alpha   90.00
_cell.angle_beta   90.00
_cell.angle_gamma   90.00
#
_symmetry.space_group_name_H-M   'P 1'
#
loop_
_entity.id
_entity.type
_entity.pdbx_description
1 polymer ?
#
loop_
_entity_poly.entity_id
_entity_poly.type
_entity_poly.pdbx_seq_one_letter_code
_entity_poly.pdbx_strand_id
1 'polypeptide(L)' 'MQVSPAPVTHLTWQEGDAQHSALWHALNQSKAPSRIVLVDDSTSADVAFRLACEGVGLLWRGDFQNGKQLLQALQ' A
#
# COMPACT_ATOMS: atom_id res chain seq x y z
N MET A 1 1.38 -8.47 -34.61
CA MET A 1 1.19 -7.39 -33.62
C MET A 1 1.83 -7.85 -32.32
N GLN A 2 2.91 -7.19 -31.90
CA GLN A 2 3.65 -7.55 -30.69
C GLN A 2 3.08 -6.75 -29.53
N VAL A 3 2.26 -7.38 -28.68
CA VAL A 3 1.80 -6.75 -27.44
C VAL A 3 2.99 -6.75 -26.50
N SER A 4 3.67 -5.60 -26.38
CA SER A 4 4.69 -5.42 -25.34
C SER A 4 3.95 -5.46 -24.01
N PRO A 5 4.28 -6.36 -23.07
CA PRO A 5 3.66 -6.32 -21.75
C PRO A 5 3.97 -4.96 -21.12
N ALA A 6 2.94 -4.30 -20.57
CA ALA A 6 3.14 -3.10 -19.78
C ALA A 6 4.19 -3.38 -18.68
N PRO A 7 5.05 -2.41 -18.32
CA PRO A 7 6.10 -2.63 -17.34
C PRO A 7 5.49 -3.16 -16.05
N VAL A 8 5.84 -4.40 -15.75
CA VAL A 8 5.39 -5.09 -14.53
C VAL A 8 6.03 -4.37 -13.36
N THR A 9 5.22 -3.64 -12.60
CA THR A 9 5.72 -2.89 -11.45
C THR A 9 5.57 -3.77 -10.22
N HIS A 10 6.67 -4.02 -9.51
CA HIS A 10 6.63 -4.70 -8.22
C HIS A 10 6.68 -3.67 -7.10
N LEU A 11 5.80 -3.87 -6.12
CA LEU A 11 5.90 -3.27 -4.81
C LEU A 11 6.92 -4.05 -3.99
N THR A 12 7.66 -3.34 -3.14
CA THR A 12 8.54 -3.95 -2.14
C THR A 12 8.28 -3.31 -0.79
N TRP A 13 8.34 -4.11 0.27
CA TRP A 13 8.21 -3.63 1.64
C TRP A 13 9.05 -4.52 2.59
N GLN A 14 9.39 -3.98 3.75
CA GLN A 14 10.00 -4.75 4.83
C GLN A 14 8.93 -5.18 5.83
N GLU A 15 8.95 -6.44 6.23
CA GLU A 15 8.14 -7.01 7.32
C GLU A 15 9.08 -7.71 8.30
N GLY A 16 9.32 -7.09 9.45
CA GLY A 16 10.40 -7.52 10.35
C GLY A 16 11.75 -7.47 9.64
N ASP A 17 12.51 -8.57 9.71
CA ASP A 17 13.81 -8.71 9.02
C ASP A 17 13.69 -9.22 7.58
N ALA A 18 12.47 -9.46 7.08
CA ALA A 18 12.24 -10.00 5.75
C ALA A 18 11.83 -8.89 4.75
N GLN A 19 12.43 -8.91 3.57
CA GLN A 19 11.98 -8.10 2.45
C GLN A 19 10.98 -8.90 1.61
N HIS A 20 9.81 -8.30 1.37
CA HIS A 20 8.74 -8.88 0.58
C HIS A 20 8.51 -8.07 -0.69
N SER A 21 7.90 -8.72 -1.67
CA SER A 21 7.52 -8.08 -2.93
C SER A 21 6.22 -8.64 -3.48
N ALA A 22 5.43 -7.80 -4.15
CA ALA A 22 4.19 -8.19 -4.81
C ALA A 22 3.98 -7.40 -6.10
N LEU A 23 3.20 -7.96 -7.02
CA LEU A 23 2.81 -7.26 -8.24
C LEU A 23 1.88 -6.09 -7.91
N TRP A 24 2.20 -4.90 -8.42
CA TRP A 24 1.29 -3.76 -8.42
C TRP A 24 0.24 -3.95 -9.51
N HIS A 25 -1.02 -3.98 -9.10
CA HIS A 25 -2.14 -4.05 -10.02
C HIS A 25 -3.15 -2.95 -9.70
N ALA A 26 -3.09 -1.84 -10.43
CA ALA A 26 -4.05 -0.74 -10.30
C ALA A 26 -5.17 -0.87 -11.34
N LEU A 27 -6.42 -0.79 -10.88
CA LEU A 27 -7.60 -0.83 -11.77
C LEU A 27 -7.72 0.43 -12.66
N ASN A 28 -7.13 1.54 -12.25
CA ASN A 28 -7.23 2.86 -12.90
C ASN A 28 -5.89 3.39 -13.42
N GLN A 29 -4.90 2.50 -13.65
CA GLN A 29 -3.53 2.89 -14.04
C GLN A 29 -2.83 3.83 -13.04
N SER A 30 -3.28 3.90 -11.78
CA SER A 30 -2.57 4.61 -10.73
C SER A 30 -1.11 4.16 -10.68
N LYS A 31 -0.21 5.14 -10.58
CA LYS A 31 1.22 4.88 -10.39
C LYS A 31 1.43 4.12 -9.08
N ALA A 32 2.35 3.14 -9.11
CA ALA A 32 2.76 2.48 -7.89
C ALA A 32 3.36 3.50 -6.90
N PRO A 33 3.03 3.42 -5.60
CA PRO A 33 3.66 4.26 -4.60
C PRO A 33 5.17 3.98 -4.56
N SER A 34 5.96 5.06 -4.43
CA SER A 34 7.43 4.96 -4.40
C SER A 34 7.95 4.27 -3.12
N ARG A 35 7.13 4.27 -2.06
CA ARG A 35 7.43 3.65 -0.77
C ARG A 35 6.16 3.03 -0.21
N ILE A 36 6.30 1.86 0.40
CA ILE A 36 5.23 1.21 1.16
C ILE A 36 5.64 1.07 2.61
N VAL A 37 4.68 1.31 3.50
CA VAL A 37 4.82 1.08 4.94
C VAL A 37 3.70 0.17 5.39
N LEU A 38 4.05 -0.81 6.22
CA LEU A 38 3.07 -1.66 6.89
C LEU A 38 2.32 -0.84 7.93
N VAL A 39 1.00 -0.98 7.93
CA VAL A 39 0.12 -0.42 8.94
C VAL A 39 -0.78 -1.53 9.46
N ASP A 40 -1.13 -1.44 10.73
CA ASP A 40 -1.95 -2.41 11.45
C ASP A 40 -2.90 -1.70 12.41
N ASP A 41 -3.56 -2.46 13.28
CA ASP A 41 -4.50 -1.96 14.29
C ASP A 41 -3.84 -1.10 15.39
N SER A 42 -2.51 -1.10 15.49
CA SER A 42 -1.76 -0.18 16.35
C SER A 42 -1.51 1.19 15.69
N THR A 43 -1.69 1.29 14.37
CA THR A 43 -1.46 2.52 13.62
C THR A 43 -2.66 3.47 13.76
N SER A 44 -2.43 4.65 14.34
CA SER A 44 -3.50 5.66 14.45
C SER A 44 -3.86 6.28 13.10
N ALA A 45 -5.12 6.73 12.98
CA ALA A 45 -5.61 7.41 11.79
C ALA A 45 -4.78 8.66 11.45
N ASP A 46 -4.35 9.44 12.45
CA ASP A 46 -3.51 10.63 12.23
C ASP A 46 -2.15 10.30 11.61
N VAL A 47 -1.54 9.17 12.00
CA VAL A 47 -0.26 8.71 11.44
C VAL A 47 -0.48 8.19 10.02
N ALA A 48 -1.51 7.37 9.81
CA ALA A 48 -1.87 6.85 8.50
C ALA A 48 -2.17 7.99 7.51
N PHE A 49 -2.93 9.01 7.95
CA PHE A 49 -3.25 10.18 7.13
C PHE A 49 -2.01 10.95 6.72
N ARG A 50 -1.10 11.22 7.66
CA ARG A 50 0.16 11.92 7.37
C ARG A 50 1.00 11.17 6.35
N LEU A 51 1.16 9.86 6.53
CA LEU A 51 1.90 8.99 5.60
C LEU A 51 1.25 9.01 4.20
N ALA A 52 -0.08 8.96 4.12
CA ALA A 52 -0.79 9.07 2.86
C ALA A 52 -0.58 10.43 2.18
N CYS A 53 -0.60 11.54 2.93
CA CYS A 53 -0.29 12.88 2.42
C CYS A 53 1.16 13.02 1.93
N GLU A 54 2.09 12.28 2.51
CA GLU A 54 3.48 12.18 2.04
C GLU A 54 3.63 11.34 0.75
N GLY A 55 2.52 10.75 0.27
CA GLY A 55 2.50 9.89 -0.91
C GLY A 55 3.00 8.46 -0.65
N VAL A 56 3.02 8.04 0.62
CA VAL A 56 3.39 6.67 1.02
C VAL A 56 2.20 5.74 0.82
N GLY A 57 2.43 4.60 0.19
CA GLY A 57 1.45 3.52 0.14
C GLY A 57 1.33 2.83 1.49
N LEU A 58 0.11 2.68 1.99
CA LEU A 58 -0.16 1.98 3.24
C LEU A 58 -0.55 0.53 2.93
N LEU A 59 0.20 -0.42 3.46
CA LEU A 59 -0.12 -1.85 3.36
C LEU A 59 -0.70 -2.34 4.69
N TRP A 60 -2.01 -2.58 4.70
CA TRP A 60 -2.70 -3.07 5.89
C TRP A 60 -2.33 -4.52 6.22
N ARG A 61 -2.03 -4.79 7.50
CA ARG A 61 -1.88 -6.12 8.08
C ARG A 61 -2.83 -6.27 9.25
N GLY A 62 -3.66 -7.31 9.17
CA GLY A 62 -4.69 -7.60 10.17
C GLY A 62 -5.97 -8.05 9.49
N ASP A 63 -7.07 -7.95 10.23
CA ASP A 63 -8.38 -8.28 9.70
C ASP A 63 -8.93 -7.16 8.79
N PHE A 64 -9.82 -7.54 7.88
CA PHE A 64 -10.42 -6.62 6.92
C PHE A 64 -11.29 -5.55 7.61
N GLN A 65 -11.93 -5.87 8.72
CA GLN A 65 -12.89 -4.97 9.38
C GLN A 65 -12.19 -3.77 9.99
N ASN A 66 -11.07 -3.98 10.69
CA ASN A 66 -10.25 -2.92 11.25
C ASN A 66 -9.56 -2.09 10.15
N GLY A 67 -9.07 -2.74 9.09
CA GLY A 67 -8.48 -2.01 7.95
C GLY A 67 -9.48 -1.12 7.23
N LYS A 68 -10.72 -1.59 7.09
CA LYS A 68 -11.83 -0.78 6.58
C LYS A 68 -12.16 0.40 7.49
N GLN A 69 -12.17 0.20 8.81
CA GLN A 69 -12.39 1.30 9.77
C GLN A 69 -11.29 2.36 9.66
N LEU A 70 -10.01 1.95 9.57
CA LEU A 70 -8.91 2.89 9.34
C LEU A 70 -9.13 3.66 8.04
N LEU A 71 -9.46 2.97 6.94
CA LEU A 71 -9.71 3.63 5.65
C LEU A 71 -10.87 4.64 5.73
N GLN A 72 -11.93 4.32 6.47
CA GLN A 72 -13.06 5.24 6.68
C GLN A 72 -12.67 6.47 7.50
N ALA A 73 -11.73 6.34 8.42
CA ALA A 73 -11.21 7.47 9.20
C ALA A 73 -10.33 8.42 8.37
N LEU A 74 -9.92 8.03 7.16
CA LEU A 74 -9.12 8.86 6.24
C LEU A 74 -9.97 9.61 5.20
N GLN A 75 -11.29 9.39 5.16
CA GLN A 75 -12.25 10.07 4.27
C GLN A 75 -12.81 11.32 4.94
#